data_AF-A0A5S3WPD0-F1
#
_entry.id   AF-A0A5S3WPD0-F1
#
_cell.length_a   1.000
_cell.length_b   1.000
_cell.length_c   1.000
_cell.angle_alpha   90.00
_cell.angle_beta   90.00
_cell.angle_gamma   90.00
#
_symmetry.space_group_name_H-M   'P 1'
#
loop_
_entity.id
_entity.type
_entity.pdbx_description
1 polymer ?
#
loop_
_entity_poly.entity_id
_entity_poly.type
_entity_poly.pdbx_seq_one_letter_code
_entity_poly.pdbx_strand_id
1 'polypeptide(L)'
;MASIQTAVQVMVDKLVADMQGEQPLSAEEQALVSNAITKLADNEKLEQAVVAVAESHIDNATTALQQAAQVGQTSLQQAAQTLNDNGTTLEGKAAKLDRLDTMAPSLARVEALQGRAFTNQIRPVFALTPIEAAAASGNNARSSAVFAVYDHSGETYLVRPSTTYNSSTENCRLEYLRIPDDGSGKTTIHSSFTYSNAFAQNPTSQIYLHGASAFIPLGSKGNPEDIDYDVVYSTQEAQATGNASYGGVYVRSQGYTSLTKPKQNLNARDRYGVTTRSSYGSDDVAVLYDNQKHCLVMVDEGTSLVIEKYRDGNVITSIAIANQAEWQAYVDAGDFTTVCFIYHSVAQPYGMRRYTAGEHRLNHYAASYYGYFGVLNGNVKMGGSKYSAHYRFTSELRLEPINFFFTSNSEPYRAPSSNGTTNGEGEVTVALESMSGELLGMYSYRSRAETQGYDAGYVAGAINCINPYSHIGLLNEYYMHNSHGLGRTCRAF
;
A
#
# COMPACT_ATOMS: atom_id res chain seq x y z
N MET A 1 -70.50 -59.98 -61.47
CA MET A 1 -69.30 -59.85 -62.32
C MET A 1 -68.08 -59.65 -61.44
N ALA A 2 -67.37 -60.73 -61.12
CA ALA A 2 -65.92 -60.82 -60.81
C ALA A 2 -65.56 -62.30 -60.54
N SER A 3 -66.23 -63.26 -61.21
CA SER A 3 -65.95 -64.69 -61.05
C SER A 3 -64.76 -65.16 -61.88
N ILE A 4 -64.33 -64.36 -62.88
CA ILE A 4 -63.13 -64.65 -63.69
C ILE A 4 -61.88 -64.05 -63.05
N GLN A 5 -61.91 -62.80 -62.55
CA GLN A 5 -60.72 -62.13 -62.01
C GLN A 5 -60.22 -62.78 -60.71
N THR A 6 -61.15 -63.21 -59.86
CA THR A 6 -60.83 -63.98 -58.64
C THR A 6 -60.34 -65.39 -58.99
N ALA A 7 -60.90 -66.02 -60.03
CA ALA A 7 -60.43 -67.32 -60.50
C ALA A 7 -59.05 -67.25 -61.17
N VAL A 8 -58.75 -66.16 -61.89
CA VAL A 8 -57.44 -65.88 -62.49
C VAL A 8 -56.40 -65.59 -61.41
N GLN A 9 -56.74 -64.81 -60.37
CA GLN A 9 -55.84 -64.56 -59.24
C GLN A 9 -55.51 -65.86 -58.48
N VAL A 10 -56.51 -66.70 -58.21
CA VAL A 10 -56.30 -68.01 -57.57
C VAL A 10 -55.53 -68.98 -58.48
N MET A 11 -55.74 -68.95 -59.80
CA MET A 11 -54.91 -69.70 -60.74
C MET A 11 -53.46 -69.20 -60.74
N VAL A 12 -53.22 -67.88 -60.73
CA VAL A 12 -51.86 -67.31 -60.69
C VAL A 12 -51.17 -67.64 -59.36
N ASP A 13 -51.87 -67.51 -58.24
CA ASP A 13 -51.30 -67.83 -56.92
C ASP A 13 -51.02 -69.32 -56.75
N LYS A 14 -51.92 -70.19 -57.27
CA LYS A 14 -51.70 -71.65 -57.27
C LYS A 14 -50.55 -72.03 -58.19
N LEU A 15 -50.44 -71.39 -59.35
CA LEU A 15 -49.39 -71.68 -60.32
C LEU A 15 -48.03 -71.13 -59.87
N VAL A 16 -47.98 -70.01 -59.14
CA VAL A 16 -46.77 -69.52 -58.45
C VAL A 16 -46.37 -70.47 -57.32
N ALA A 17 -47.33 -71.02 -56.57
CA ALA A 17 -47.05 -72.01 -55.54
C ALA A 17 -46.54 -73.35 -56.14
N ASP A 18 -47.15 -73.83 -57.22
CA ASP A 18 -46.75 -75.06 -57.90
C ASP A 18 -45.41 -74.89 -58.67
N MET A 19 -45.08 -73.68 -59.17
CA MET A 19 -43.75 -73.35 -59.70
C MET A 19 -42.64 -73.31 -58.63
N GLN A 20 -43.00 -73.13 -57.35
CA GLN A 20 -42.07 -73.08 -56.23
C GLN A 20 -41.95 -74.42 -55.46
N GLY A 21 -42.78 -75.42 -55.78
CA GLY A 21 -42.74 -76.77 -55.18
C GLY A 21 -41.94 -77.78 -56.00
N GLU A 22 -41.39 -78.82 -55.37
CA GLU A 22 -40.55 -79.85 -56.03
C GLU A 22 -41.31 -80.82 -56.96
N GLN A 23 -42.60 -80.60 -57.23
CA GLN A 23 -43.34 -81.37 -58.23
C GLN A 23 -43.37 -80.63 -59.58
N PRO A 24 -42.95 -81.26 -60.69
CA PRO A 24 -43.07 -80.64 -62.01
C PRO A 24 -44.53 -80.30 -62.34
N LEU A 25 -44.78 -79.07 -62.76
CA LEU A 25 -46.07 -78.62 -63.31
C LEU A 25 -46.54 -79.57 -64.42
N SER A 26 -47.85 -79.80 -64.48
CA SER A 26 -48.43 -80.61 -65.55
C SER A 26 -48.24 -79.93 -66.91
N ALA A 27 -48.24 -80.73 -67.99
CA ALA A 27 -48.04 -80.22 -69.35
C ALA A 27 -49.09 -79.16 -69.76
N GLU A 28 -50.29 -79.21 -69.19
CA GLU A 28 -51.36 -78.25 -69.45
C GLU A 28 -51.11 -76.90 -68.76
N GLU A 29 -50.54 -76.90 -67.56
CA GLU A 29 -50.22 -75.67 -66.82
C GLU A 29 -49.03 -74.93 -67.44
N GLN A 30 -48.01 -75.65 -67.93
CA GLN A 30 -46.89 -75.04 -68.65
C GLN A 30 -47.34 -74.35 -69.96
N ALA A 31 -48.30 -74.93 -70.67
CA ALA A 31 -48.83 -74.34 -71.90
C ALA A 31 -49.63 -73.05 -71.64
N LEU A 32 -50.37 -72.98 -70.53
CA LEU A 32 -51.17 -71.80 -70.17
C LEU A 32 -50.29 -70.60 -69.80
N VAL A 33 -49.21 -70.86 -69.04
CA VAL A 33 -48.24 -69.84 -68.59
C VAL A 33 -47.46 -69.28 -69.74
N SER A 34 -46.98 -70.14 -70.64
CA SER A 34 -46.28 -69.71 -71.84
C SER A 34 -47.14 -68.74 -72.65
N ASN A 35 -48.44 -69.01 -72.81
CA ASN A 35 -49.34 -68.19 -73.62
C ASN A 35 -49.67 -66.84 -72.94
N ALA A 36 -49.75 -66.81 -71.61
CA ALA A 36 -49.93 -65.58 -70.85
C ALA A 36 -48.68 -64.67 -70.91
N ILE A 37 -47.48 -65.27 -70.81
CA ILE A 37 -46.20 -64.56 -70.95
C ILE A 37 -46.07 -63.97 -72.36
N THR A 38 -46.42 -64.72 -73.41
CA THR A 38 -46.37 -64.19 -74.78
C THR A 38 -47.32 -63.00 -74.97
N LYS A 39 -48.55 -63.07 -74.45
CA LYS A 39 -49.51 -61.94 -74.55
C LYS A 39 -49.12 -60.71 -73.73
N LEU A 40 -48.38 -60.88 -72.63
CA LEU A 40 -47.83 -59.78 -71.85
C LEU A 40 -46.60 -59.16 -72.53
N ALA A 41 -45.78 -59.97 -73.19
CA ALA A 41 -44.61 -59.53 -73.95
C ALA A 41 -45.01 -58.69 -75.20
N ASP A 42 -46.13 -59.00 -75.85
CA ASP A 42 -46.55 -58.34 -77.08
C ASP A 42 -47.43 -57.07 -76.87
N ASN A 43 -47.51 -56.53 -75.65
CA ASN A 43 -48.39 -55.41 -75.33
C ASN A 43 -47.67 -54.04 -75.34
N GLU A 44 -47.42 -53.49 -76.54
CA GLU A 44 -46.78 -52.18 -76.77
C GLU A 44 -47.39 -51.03 -75.94
N LYS A 45 -48.69 -51.08 -75.61
CA LYS A 45 -49.35 -50.02 -74.83
C LYS A 45 -48.82 -49.93 -73.39
N LEU A 46 -48.38 -51.07 -72.81
CA LEU A 46 -47.81 -51.08 -71.47
C LEU A 46 -46.41 -50.46 -71.47
N GLU A 47 -45.60 -50.80 -72.47
CA GLU A 47 -44.25 -50.25 -72.63
C GLU A 47 -44.27 -48.72 -72.80
N GLN A 48 -45.15 -48.22 -73.67
CA GLN A 48 -45.30 -46.77 -73.88
C GLN A 48 -45.77 -46.03 -72.61
N ALA A 49 -46.66 -46.64 -71.82
CA ALA A 49 -47.12 -46.03 -70.57
C ALA A 49 -46.00 -45.96 -69.52
N VAL A 50 -45.16 -47.00 -69.43
CA VAL A 50 -44.01 -47.01 -68.50
C VAL A 50 -42.97 -45.96 -68.89
N VAL A 51 -42.66 -45.83 -70.19
CA VAL A 51 -41.70 -44.82 -70.69
C VAL A 51 -42.20 -43.41 -70.40
N ALA A 52 -43.46 -43.10 -70.68
CA ALA A 52 -44.01 -41.76 -70.43
C ALA A 52 -44.01 -41.37 -68.94
N VAL A 53 -44.25 -42.32 -68.04
CA VAL A 53 -44.17 -42.09 -66.59
C VAL A 53 -42.71 -41.88 -66.15
N ALA A 54 -41.78 -42.65 -66.70
CA ALA A 54 -40.35 -42.47 -66.41
C ALA A 54 -39.83 -41.09 -66.88
N GLU A 55 -40.21 -40.65 -68.08
CA GLU A 55 -39.86 -39.32 -68.61
C GLU A 55 -40.41 -38.21 -67.70
N SER A 56 -41.68 -38.28 -67.32
CA SER A 56 -42.28 -37.30 -66.41
C SER A 56 -41.58 -37.24 -65.04
N HIS A 57 -41.18 -38.39 -64.49
CA HIS A 57 -40.42 -38.42 -63.24
C HIS A 57 -39.01 -37.82 -63.38
N ILE A 58 -38.32 -38.08 -64.50
CA ILE A 58 -36.99 -37.53 -64.79
C ILE A 58 -37.05 -36.01 -64.95
N ASP A 59 -38.08 -35.48 -65.63
CA ASP A 59 -38.25 -34.04 -65.83
C ASP A 59 -38.51 -33.30 -64.50
N ASN A 60 -39.35 -33.88 -63.64
CA ASN A 60 -39.63 -33.35 -62.31
C ASN A 60 -38.37 -33.37 -61.42
N ALA A 61 -37.60 -34.46 -61.45
CA ALA A 61 -36.35 -34.55 -60.71
C ALA A 61 -35.29 -33.55 -61.19
N THR A 62 -35.20 -33.35 -62.51
CA THR A 62 -34.29 -32.37 -63.12
C THR A 62 -34.65 -30.94 -62.70
N THR A 63 -35.94 -30.60 -62.72
CA THR A 63 -36.41 -29.28 -62.27
C THR A 63 -36.11 -29.04 -60.80
N ALA A 64 -36.35 -30.04 -59.94
CA ALA A 64 -36.05 -29.94 -58.51
C ALA A 64 -34.55 -29.75 -58.23
N LEU A 65 -33.67 -30.45 -58.98
CA LEU A 65 -32.22 -30.29 -58.87
C LEU A 65 -31.75 -28.90 -59.30
N GLN A 66 -32.32 -28.35 -60.37
CA GLN A 66 -31.99 -26.99 -60.83
C GLN A 66 -32.40 -25.93 -59.82
N GLN A 67 -33.57 -26.07 -59.21
CA GLN A 67 -34.03 -25.17 -58.13
C GLN A 67 -33.13 -25.27 -56.88
N ALA A 68 -32.77 -26.48 -56.47
CA ALA A 68 -31.86 -26.68 -55.35
C ALA A 68 -30.46 -26.07 -55.61
N ALA A 69 -29.94 -26.21 -56.83
CA ALA A 69 -28.67 -25.60 -57.23
C ALA A 69 -28.72 -24.06 -57.18
N GLN A 70 -29.81 -23.44 -57.65
CA GLN A 70 -29.98 -21.98 -57.56
C GLN A 70 -30.06 -21.50 -56.11
N VAL A 71 -30.84 -22.16 -55.26
CA VAL A 71 -30.95 -21.82 -53.83
C VAL A 71 -29.60 -21.94 -53.12
N GLY A 72 -28.82 -22.99 -53.44
CA GLY A 72 -27.46 -23.17 -52.92
C GLY A 72 -26.52 -22.05 -53.33
N GLN A 73 -26.58 -21.61 -54.60
CA GLN A 73 -25.74 -20.52 -55.10
C GLN A 73 -26.07 -19.17 -54.44
N THR A 74 -27.35 -18.85 -54.27
CA THR A 74 -27.77 -17.62 -53.57
C THR A 74 -27.37 -17.62 -52.10
N SER A 75 -27.51 -18.77 -51.42
CA SER A 75 -27.12 -18.91 -50.00
C SER A 75 -25.61 -18.71 -49.81
N LEU A 76 -24.80 -19.25 -50.71
CA LEU A 76 -23.34 -19.07 -50.69
C LEU A 76 -22.92 -17.62 -50.96
N GLN A 77 -23.60 -16.93 -51.88
CA GLN A 77 -23.34 -15.51 -52.14
C GLN A 77 -23.68 -14.63 -50.91
N GLN A 78 -24.79 -14.90 -50.24
CA GLN A 78 -25.16 -14.19 -49.00
C GLN A 78 -24.18 -14.45 -47.86
N ALA A 79 -23.71 -15.70 -47.71
CA ALA A 79 -22.69 -16.05 -46.73
C ALA A 79 -21.36 -15.34 -46.99
N ALA A 80 -20.92 -15.27 -48.26
CA ALA A 80 -19.72 -14.56 -48.67
C ALA A 80 -19.81 -13.06 -48.38
N GLN A 81 -20.97 -12.43 -48.65
CA GLN A 81 -21.20 -11.03 -48.34
C GLN A 81 -21.14 -10.76 -46.83
N THR A 82 -21.80 -11.61 -46.03
CA THR A 82 -21.79 -11.50 -44.56
C THR A 82 -20.38 -11.63 -43.99
N LEU A 83 -19.57 -12.52 -44.55
CA LEU A 83 -18.15 -12.68 -44.17
C LEU A 83 -17.33 -11.43 -44.47
N ASN A 84 -17.57 -10.79 -45.62
CA ASN A 84 -16.88 -9.55 -46.01
C ASN A 84 -17.27 -8.37 -45.10
N ASP A 85 -18.56 -8.24 -44.77
CA ASP A 85 -19.08 -7.21 -43.87
C ASP A 85 -18.51 -7.39 -42.44
N ASN A 86 -18.41 -8.63 -41.98
CA ASN A 86 -17.77 -8.98 -40.70
C ASN A 86 -16.27 -8.66 -40.71
N GLY A 87 -15.56 -8.96 -41.81
CA GLY A 87 -14.15 -8.62 -41.99
C GLY A 87 -13.89 -7.12 -41.84
N THR A 88 -14.67 -6.30 -42.56
CA THR A 88 -14.60 -4.83 -42.50
C THR A 88 -14.88 -4.30 -41.08
N THR A 89 -15.84 -4.91 -40.37
CA THR A 89 -16.17 -4.55 -38.99
C THR A 89 -15.02 -4.85 -38.02
N LEU A 90 -14.32 -5.98 -38.22
CA LEU A 90 -13.16 -6.38 -37.41
C LEU A 90 -11.97 -5.44 -37.60
N GLU A 91 -11.67 -5.06 -38.85
CA GLU A 91 -10.64 -4.05 -39.15
C GLU A 91 -10.93 -2.71 -38.46
N GLY A 92 -12.19 -2.26 -38.51
CA GLY A 92 -12.61 -1.04 -37.80
C GLY A 92 -12.49 -1.14 -36.27
N LYS A 93 -12.66 -2.32 -35.68
CA LYS A 93 -12.44 -2.56 -34.24
C LYS A 93 -10.96 -2.60 -33.89
N ALA A 94 -10.11 -3.22 -34.71
CA ALA A 94 -8.66 -3.24 -34.52
C ALA A 94 -8.06 -1.82 -34.54
N ALA A 95 -8.47 -1.00 -35.52
CA ALA A 95 -8.04 0.41 -35.60
C ALA A 95 -8.49 1.26 -34.38
N LYS A 96 -9.62 0.91 -33.74
CA LYS A 96 -10.04 1.54 -32.48
C LYS A 96 -9.20 1.09 -31.29
N LEU A 97 -8.75 -0.16 -31.27
CA LEU A 97 -7.88 -0.71 -30.23
C LEU A 97 -6.49 -0.04 -30.26
N ASP A 98 -5.89 0.09 -31.44
CA ASP A 98 -4.61 0.80 -31.63
C ASP A 98 -4.67 2.26 -31.17
N ARG A 99 -5.82 2.92 -31.38
CA ARG A 99 -6.08 4.28 -30.85
C ARG A 99 -6.16 4.31 -29.32
N LEU A 100 -6.61 3.24 -28.68
CA LEU A 100 -6.66 3.14 -27.23
C LEU A 100 -5.24 3.00 -26.64
N ASP A 101 -4.39 2.17 -27.26
CA ASP A 101 -3.00 1.98 -26.84
C ASP A 101 -2.17 3.28 -26.96
N THR A 102 -2.45 4.08 -28.00
CA THR A 102 -1.82 5.40 -28.16
C THR A 102 -2.30 6.47 -27.16
N MET A 103 -3.38 6.22 -26.40
CA MET A 103 -3.85 7.13 -25.33
C MET A 103 -3.13 6.91 -23.98
N ALA A 104 -2.49 5.76 -23.75
CA ALA A 104 -1.81 5.46 -22.48
C ALA A 104 -0.72 6.48 -22.07
N PRO A 105 0.14 6.98 -22.98
CA PRO A 105 1.13 8.01 -22.65
C PRO A 105 0.48 9.36 -22.28
N SER A 106 -0.69 9.65 -22.85
CA SER A 106 -1.43 10.88 -22.55
C SER A 106 -2.05 10.81 -21.15
N LEU A 107 -2.55 9.64 -20.74
CA LEU A 107 -3.06 9.41 -19.38
C LEU A 107 -1.95 9.60 -18.34
N ALA A 108 -0.80 8.95 -18.53
CA ALA A 108 0.36 9.08 -17.64
C ALA A 108 0.86 10.53 -17.53
N ARG A 109 0.81 11.29 -18.64
CA ARG A 109 1.14 12.72 -18.64
C ARG A 109 0.11 13.57 -17.89
N VAL A 110 -1.18 13.26 -18.01
CA VAL A 110 -2.25 13.95 -17.28
C VAL A 110 -2.14 13.69 -15.77
N GLU A 111 -1.88 12.45 -15.36
CA GLU A 111 -1.62 12.08 -13.97
C GLU A 111 -0.40 12.81 -13.40
N ALA A 112 0.71 12.85 -14.15
CA ALA A 112 1.91 13.59 -13.76
C ALA A 112 1.67 15.11 -13.65
N LEU A 113 0.84 15.68 -14.53
CA LEU A 113 0.47 17.10 -14.50
C LEU A 113 -0.49 17.42 -13.36
N GLN A 114 -1.46 16.56 -13.07
CA GLN A 114 -2.34 16.71 -11.91
C GLN A 114 -1.55 16.60 -10.61
N GLY A 115 -0.65 15.62 -10.48
CA GLY A 115 0.24 15.51 -9.32
C GLY A 115 1.04 16.79 -9.07
N ARG A 116 1.70 17.33 -10.11
CA ARG A 116 2.45 18.60 -10.02
C ARG A 116 1.57 19.82 -9.71
N ALA A 117 0.34 19.85 -10.21
CA ALA A 117 -0.60 20.94 -9.92
C ALA A 117 -1.07 20.90 -8.46
N PHE A 118 -1.26 19.72 -7.89
CA PHE A 118 -1.61 19.56 -6.46
C PHE A 118 -0.46 19.93 -5.52
N THR A 119 0.79 19.63 -5.87
CA THR A 119 1.98 19.96 -5.05
C THR A 119 2.32 21.46 -5.07
N ASN A 120 2.05 22.17 -6.18
CA ASN A 120 2.46 23.56 -6.37
C ASN A 120 1.39 24.61 -6.01
N GLN A 121 0.19 24.21 -5.58
CA GLN A 121 -0.81 25.17 -5.12
C GLN A 121 -0.47 25.68 -3.71
N ILE A 122 -0.22 26.98 -3.60
CA ILE A 122 -0.19 27.69 -2.33
C ILE A 122 -1.59 27.61 -1.71
N ARG A 123 -1.75 26.81 -0.65
CA ARG A 123 -3.03 26.69 0.08
C ARG A 123 -3.05 27.71 1.23
N PRO A 124 -4.09 28.56 1.34
CA PRO A 124 -4.20 29.55 2.42
C PRO A 124 -4.37 28.90 3.80
N VAL A 125 -4.06 29.67 4.84
CA VAL A 125 -3.83 29.20 6.21
C VAL A 125 -5.11 28.68 6.91
N PHE A 126 -5.02 27.40 7.23
CA PHE A 126 -5.58 26.55 8.30
C PHE A 126 -6.19 27.24 9.54
N ALA A 127 -7.42 26.86 9.92
CA ALA A 127 -7.88 26.99 11.30
C ALA A 127 -7.21 25.91 12.18
N LEU A 128 -6.82 26.26 13.40
CA LEU A 128 -6.39 25.26 14.40
C LEU A 128 -7.62 24.53 14.92
N THR A 129 -7.65 23.21 14.74
CA THR A 129 -8.66 22.36 15.38
C THR A 129 -7.97 21.48 16.43
N PRO A 130 -8.38 21.55 17.71
CA PRO A 130 -7.89 20.63 18.74
C PRO A 130 -8.22 19.17 18.37
N ILE A 131 -7.24 18.28 18.50
CA ILE A 131 -7.43 16.82 18.40
C ILE A 131 -7.61 16.21 19.79
N GLU A 132 -7.05 16.84 20.83
CA GLU A 132 -7.26 16.46 22.23
C GLU A 132 -7.74 17.64 23.07
N ALA A 133 -8.42 17.33 24.17
CA ALA A 133 -8.83 18.32 25.14
C ALA A 133 -7.59 18.92 25.83
N ALA A 134 -7.49 20.25 25.81
CA ALA A 134 -6.36 20.95 26.40
C ALA A 134 -6.36 20.80 27.94
N ALA A 135 -5.17 20.66 28.54
CA ALA A 135 -5.00 20.53 29.99
C ALA A 135 -4.07 21.60 30.55
N ALA A 136 -4.47 22.28 31.63
CA ALA A 136 -3.70 23.37 32.24
C ALA A 136 -2.57 22.92 33.19
N SER A 137 -2.40 21.61 33.40
CA SER A 137 -1.44 21.05 34.35
C SER A 137 -0.12 20.74 33.66
N GLY A 138 1.00 21.23 34.21
CA GLY A 138 2.34 20.89 33.74
C GLY A 138 2.68 19.40 33.81
N ASN A 139 1.95 18.61 34.62
CA ASN A 139 2.03 17.14 34.62
C ASN A 139 1.52 16.52 33.31
N ASN A 140 0.63 17.23 32.61
CA ASN A 140 0.09 16.85 31.31
C ASN A 140 0.89 17.45 30.15
N ALA A 141 2.00 18.15 30.42
CA ALA A 141 2.95 18.54 29.40
C ALA A 141 3.40 17.31 28.60
N ARG A 142 3.66 17.52 27.32
CA ARG A 142 4.03 16.46 26.38
C ARG A 142 5.36 16.80 25.74
N SER A 143 6.09 15.76 25.32
CA SER A 143 7.24 15.98 24.47
C SER A 143 6.80 16.71 23.21
N SER A 144 7.56 17.71 22.80
CA SER A 144 7.39 18.25 21.46
C SER A 144 8.15 17.42 20.42
N ALA A 145 9.28 16.80 20.78
CA ALA A 145 10.03 15.84 19.95
C ALA A 145 9.14 14.66 19.52
N VAL A 146 9.39 14.13 18.32
CA VAL A 146 8.62 13.00 17.77
C VAL A 146 9.48 12.07 16.92
N PHE A 147 9.08 10.81 16.86
CA PHE A 147 9.36 9.94 15.72
C PHE A 147 8.10 9.89 14.86
N ALA A 148 8.22 10.06 13.54
CA ALA A 148 7.06 10.05 12.64
C ALA A 148 7.36 9.27 11.35
N VAL A 149 6.38 8.46 10.93
CA VAL A 149 6.29 7.88 9.58
C VAL A 149 5.04 8.44 8.91
N TYR A 150 5.23 9.09 7.78
CA TYR A 150 4.15 9.57 6.91
C TYR A 150 3.84 8.50 5.87
N ASP A 151 2.68 7.88 5.99
CA ASP A 151 2.27 6.81 5.09
C ASP A 151 1.67 7.37 3.81
N HIS A 152 1.92 6.70 2.68
CA HIS A 152 1.40 7.10 1.37
C HIS A 152 -0.14 7.14 1.31
N SER A 153 -0.85 6.45 2.21
CA SER A 153 -2.31 6.57 2.36
C SER A 153 -2.78 7.93 2.89
N GLY A 154 -1.88 8.75 3.45
CA GLY A 154 -2.23 10.00 4.12
C GLY A 154 -2.30 9.88 5.65
N GLU A 155 -2.25 8.67 6.20
CA GLU A 155 -2.14 8.42 7.63
C GLU A 155 -0.74 8.82 8.16
N THR A 156 -0.66 9.21 9.43
CA THR A 156 0.62 9.44 10.12
C THR A 156 0.73 8.58 11.36
N TYR A 157 1.83 7.86 11.47
CA TYR A 157 2.17 7.02 12.61
C TYR A 157 3.29 7.68 13.39
N LEU A 158 3.11 7.86 14.69
CA LEU A 158 4.02 8.66 15.48
C LEU A 158 4.24 8.11 16.88
N VAL A 159 5.46 8.29 17.37
CA VAL A 159 5.84 8.14 18.77
C VAL A 159 5.94 9.53 19.37
N ARG A 160 5.15 9.80 20.42
CA ARG A 160 5.33 10.96 21.30
C ARG A 160 6.07 10.50 22.54
N PRO A 161 7.38 10.81 22.66
CA PRO A 161 8.12 10.63 23.89
C PRO A 161 7.42 11.30 25.06
N SER A 162 7.86 10.93 26.24
CA SER A 162 7.37 11.53 27.46
C SER A 162 8.28 12.64 27.96
N THR A 163 7.69 13.56 28.71
CA THR A 163 8.42 14.58 29.47
C THR A 163 7.84 14.60 30.88
N THR A 164 8.69 14.66 31.90
CA THR A 164 8.24 14.73 33.30
C THR A 164 8.53 16.12 33.86
N TYR A 165 7.51 16.80 34.35
CA TYR A 165 7.68 18.06 35.07
C TYR A 165 7.95 17.76 36.55
N ASN A 166 9.21 17.49 36.91
CA ASN A 166 9.70 17.38 38.29
C ASN A 166 8.82 16.54 39.25
N SER A 167 8.10 15.53 38.76
CA SER A 167 7.20 14.71 39.59
C SER A 167 7.78 13.31 39.78
N SER A 168 7.91 12.92 41.05
CA SER A 168 8.29 11.58 41.51
C SER A 168 7.10 10.60 41.51
N THR A 169 6.00 10.95 40.84
CA THR A 169 4.73 10.21 40.81
C THR A 169 4.23 10.04 39.37
N GLU A 170 3.53 8.93 39.10
CA GLU A 170 2.86 8.60 37.83
C GLU A 170 2.09 9.80 37.27
N ASN A 171 2.56 10.41 36.19
CA ASN A 171 1.80 11.48 35.53
C ASN A 171 2.03 11.59 34.01
N CYS A 172 3.10 10.99 33.48
CA CYS A 172 3.49 11.20 32.09
C CYS A 172 3.34 9.90 31.28
N ARG A 173 3.07 10.06 29.98
CA ARG A 173 2.83 8.93 29.06
C ARG A 173 3.72 9.04 27.84
N LEU A 174 4.19 7.90 27.40
CA LEU A 174 4.70 7.64 26.06
C LEU A 174 3.49 7.19 25.23
N GLU A 175 3.25 7.82 24.09
CA GLU A 175 2.11 7.50 23.24
C GLU A 175 2.55 7.07 21.84
N TYR A 176 1.87 6.04 21.33
CA TYR A 176 1.99 5.56 19.96
C TYR A 176 0.66 5.83 19.29
N LEU A 177 0.66 6.80 18.36
CA LEU A 177 -0.56 7.34 17.79
C LEU A 177 -0.61 7.08 16.29
N ARG A 178 -1.82 6.83 15.80
CA ARG A 178 -2.16 6.96 14.39
C ARG A 178 -3.04 8.20 14.23
N ILE A 179 -2.75 9.01 13.23
CA ILE A 179 -3.58 10.15 12.85
C ILE A 179 -4.14 9.89 11.46
N PRO A 180 -5.46 9.99 11.30
CA PRO A 180 -6.10 9.72 10.03
C PRO A 180 -5.72 10.71 8.95
N ASP A 181 -5.84 10.29 7.69
CA ASP A 181 -5.63 11.10 6.49
C ASP A 181 -6.50 12.38 6.43
N ASP A 182 -7.65 12.36 7.10
CA ASP A 182 -8.56 13.50 7.25
C ASP A 182 -8.25 14.35 8.49
N GLY A 183 -7.36 13.88 9.37
CA GLY A 183 -6.95 14.48 10.63
C GLY A 183 -8.07 14.60 11.67
N SER A 184 -9.22 13.95 11.48
CA SER A 184 -10.44 14.11 12.29
C SER A 184 -10.23 13.86 13.78
N GLY A 185 -9.21 13.08 14.15
CA GLY A 185 -8.84 12.85 15.53
C GLY A 185 -7.47 12.19 15.66
N LYS A 186 -7.27 11.46 16.76
CA LYS A 186 -6.14 10.55 16.97
C LYS A 186 -6.63 9.20 17.43
N THR A 187 -5.95 8.14 17.01
CA THR A 187 -6.11 6.81 17.58
C THR A 187 -4.87 6.50 18.41
N THR A 188 -5.05 6.21 19.70
CA THR A 188 -3.94 5.75 20.55
C THR A 188 -3.84 4.24 20.40
N ILE A 189 -2.85 3.78 19.62
CA ILE A 189 -2.61 2.36 19.36
C ILE A 189 -2.05 1.70 20.62
N HIS A 190 -1.14 2.40 21.29
CA HIS A 190 -0.54 1.94 22.52
C HIS A 190 -0.08 3.14 23.36
N SER A 191 0.02 2.95 24.67
CA SER A 191 0.62 3.93 25.57
C SER A 191 1.30 3.23 26.73
N SER A 192 2.41 3.80 27.18
CA SER A 192 3.13 3.33 28.36
C SER A 192 3.27 4.46 29.38
N PHE A 193 3.15 4.12 30.66
CA PHE A 193 3.46 5.05 31.73
C PHE A 193 4.95 5.34 31.77
N THR A 194 5.30 6.60 32.03
CA THR A 194 6.65 7.02 32.34
C THR A 194 6.71 7.66 33.73
N TYR A 195 7.80 7.35 34.41
CA TYR A 195 8.24 7.87 35.69
C TYR A 195 9.44 8.78 35.44
N SER A 196 9.80 9.60 36.41
CA SER A 196 10.90 10.57 36.32
C SER A 196 12.20 10.00 35.73
N ASN A 197 12.46 8.70 35.90
CA ASN A 197 13.58 8.02 35.23
C ASN A 197 13.19 6.68 34.58
N ALA A 198 11.92 6.29 34.44
CA ALA A 198 11.60 4.92 33.99
C ALA A 198 10.31 4.82 33.17
N PHE A 199 10.03 3.68 32.53
CA PHE A 199 8.83 3.45 31.74
C PHE A 199 8.34 2.00 31.87
N ALA A 200 7.03 1.79 31.81
CA ALA A 200 6.44 0.46 31.87
C ALA A 200 6.49 -0.21 30.49
N GLN A 201 6.91 -1.48 30.44
CA GLN A 201 6.93 -2.27 29.22
C GLN A 201 6.16 -3.59 29.39
N ASN A 202 5.32 -3.92 28.41
CA ASN A 202 4.44 -5.10 28.38
C ASN A 202 5.22 -6.35 27.90
N PRO A 203 4.98 -7.59 28.37
CA PRO A 203 3.78 -8.09 29.08
C PRO A 203 3.78 -8.06 30.62
N THR A 204 4.87 -7.66 31.29
CA THR A 204 5.07 -7.98 32.73
C THR A 204 4.89 -6.82 33.72
N SER A 205 4.33 -5.67 33.30
CA SER A 205 4.20 -4.49 34.17
C SER A 205 5.56 -3.98 34.72
N GLN A 206 6.67 -4.40 34.11
CA GLN A 206 8.00 -4.07 34.60
C GLN A 206 8.39 -2.65 34.16
N ILE A 207 8.90 -1.89 35.13
CA ILE A 207 9.37 -0.52 34.97
C ILE A 207 10.88 -0.52 34.64
N TYR A 208 11.25 -0.06 33.45
CA TYR A 208 12.62 0.03 32.94
C TYR A 208 13.12 1.47 32.91
N LEU A 209 14.37 1.72 33.25
CA LEU A 209 14.90 3.09 33.35
C LEU A 209 15.15 3.70 31.95
N HIS A 210 15.59 2.86 31.02
CA HIS A 210 16.19 3.27 29.76
C HIS A 210 15.54 2.55 28.58
N GLY A 211 15.09 3.30 27.59
CA GLY A 211 14.54 2.71 26.37
C GLY A 211 14.29 3.74 25.28
N ALA A 212 14.24 3.22 24.06
CA ALA A 212 13.93 3.97 22.86
C ALA A 212 12.95 3.15 22.00
N SER A 213 12.20 3.82 21.13
CA SER A 213 11.25 3.13 20.25
C SER A 213 11.11 3.82 18.90
N ALA A 214 10.54 3.06 17.97
CA ALA A 214 10.10 3.49 16.66
C ALA A 214 8.72 2.88 16.37
N PHE A 215 7.93 3.53 15.53
CA PHE A 215 6.64 3.01 15.08
C PHE A 215 6.66 2.88 13.55
N ILE A 216 6.88 1.67 13.05
CA ILE A 216 7.28 1.43 11.67
C ILE A 216 6.40 0.40 10.97
N PRO A 217 6.28 0.47 9.64
CA PRO A 217 5.64 -0.58 8.86
C PRO A 217 6.48 -1.85 8.94
N LEU A 218 5.86 -3.00 9.21
CA LEU A 218 6.52 -4.30 9.24
C LEU A 218 5.67 -5.34 8.50
N GLY A 219 6.30 -6.10 7.61
CA GLY A 219 5.73 -7.27 6.96
C GLY A 219 5.60 -8.46 7.91
N SER A 220 4.76 -9.42 7.54
CA SER A 220 4.73 -10.74 8.20
C SER A 220 5.87 -11.64 7.69
N LYS A 221 6.36 -12.54 8.53
CA LYS A 221 7.42 -13.50 8.19
C LYS A 221 7.04 -14.43 7.03
N GLY A 222 5.75 -14.79 6.94
CA GLY A 222 5.24 -15.66 5.88
C GLY A 222 4.86 -14.92 4.59
N ASN A 223 4.63 -13.61 4.68
CA ASN A 223 4.26 -12.76 3.57
C ASN A 223 4.74 -11.31 3.82
N PRO A 224 5.90 -10.92 3.26
CA PRO A 224 6.44 -9.57 3.40
C PRO A 224 5.47 -8.45 2.97
N GLU A 225 4.59 -8.74 2.00
CA GLU A 225 3.59 -7.79 1.47
C GLU A 225 2.43 -7.52 2.44
N ASP A 226 2.23 -8.38 3.45
CA ASP A 226 1.28 -8.12 4.55
C ASP A 226 1.93 -7.18 5.57
N ILE A 227 1.90 -5.90 5.24
CA ILE A 227 2.51 -4.81 6.02
C ILE A 227 1.48 -4.22 6.98
N ASP A 228 1.83 -4.14 8.26
CA ASP A 228 1.10 -3.33 9.24
C ASP A 228 2.08 -2.63 10.16
N TYR A 229 1.63 -1.55 10.79
CA TYR A 229 2.45 -0.74 11.66
C TYR A 229 2.51 -1.35 13.06
N ASP A 230 3.72 -1.53 13.60
CA ASP A 230 3.88 -1.92 15.00
C ASP A 230 5.04 -1.19 15.68
N VAL A 231 4.95 -1.15 17.00
CA VAL A 231 5.94 -0.52 17.85
C VAL A 231 7.12 -1.46 18.01
N VAL A 232 8.30 -0.95 17.72
CA VAL A 232 9.56 -1.62 18.01
C VAL A 232 10.25 -0.92 19.16
N TYR A 233 10.65 -1.71 20.14
CA TYR A 233 11.34 -1.25 21.32
C TYR A 233 12.80 -1.64 21.29
N SER A 234 13.63 -0.76 21.83
CA SER A 234 14.98 -1.03 22.28
C SER A 234 15.03 -0.82 23.79
N THR A 235 15.42 -1.85 24.54
CA THR A 235 15.20 -1.89 25.99
C THR A 235 16.33 -2.59 26.74
N GLN A 236 16.25 -2.58 28.07
CA GLN A 236 17.16 -3.25 28.98
C GLN A 236 16.81 -4.74 29.15
N GLU A 237 17.81 -5.55 29.53
CA GLU A 237 17.66 -7.02 29.75
C GLU A 237 16.93 -7.35 31.07
N ALA A 238 16.89 -6.40 32.00
CA ALA A 238 16.26 -6.52 33.31
C ALA A 238 15.97 -5.11 33.87
N GLN A 239 15.18 -5.05 34.95
CA GLN A 239 15.00 -3.83 35.74
C GLN A 239 16.33 -3.45 36.42
N ALA A 240 17.15 -2.64 35.74
CA ALA A 240 18.44 -2.19 36.25
C ALA A 240 18.47 -0.66 36.34
N THR A 241 19.06 -0.15 37.42
CA THR A 241 19.23 1.29 37.68
C THR A 241 20.40 1.92 36.92
N GLY A 242 21.11 1.17 36.06
CA GLY A 242 22.27 1.64 35.32
C GLY A 242 22.16 1.38 33.81
N ASN A 243 22.85 2.23 33.03
CA ASN A 243 22.92 2.16 31.56
C ASN A 243 23.59 0.88 31.00
N ALA A 244 24.19 0.02 31.83
CA ALA A 244 25.01 -1.10 31.40
C ALA A 244 24.23 -2.36 30.97
N SER A 245 22.92 -2.42 31.20
CA SER A 245 22.10 -3.63 31.01
C SER A 245 21.30 -3.60 29.71
N TYR A 246 21.95 -3.40 28.57
CA TYR A 246 21.26 -3.41 27.27
C TYR A 246 20.74 -4.81 26.93
N GLY A 247 19.42 -4.91 26.74
CA GLY A 247 18.72 -6.16 26.42
C GLY A 247 18.68 -6.42 24.93
N GLY A 248 18.18 -5.46 24.16
CA GLY A 248 18.05 -5.63 22.72
C GLY A 248 16.83 -4.95 22.13
N VAL A 249 16.55 -5.32 20.89
CA VAL A 249 15.44 -4.82 20.09
C VAL A 249 14.37 -5.91 19.93
N TYR A 250 13.11 -5.55 20.13
CA TYR A 250 11.98 -6.48 19.93
C TYR A 250 10.73 -5.74 19.44
N VAL A 251 9.85 -6.48 18.76
CA VAL A 251 8.57 -5.97 18.24
C VAL A 251 7.47 -6.23 19.26
N ARG A 252 6.65 -5.22 19.56
CA ARG A 252 5.64 -5.28 20.62
C ARG A 252 4.69 -6.47 20.48
N SER A 253 4.16 -6.74 19.29
CA SER A 253 3.23 -7.85 19.05
C SER A 253 3.85 -9.23 19.25
N GLN A 254 5.15 -9.40 19.05
CA GLN A 254 5.86 -10.65 19.33
C GLN A 254 6.10 -10.88 20.83
N GLY A 255 6.13 -9.79 21.62
CA GLY A 255 6.44 -9.83 23.05
C GLY A 255 7.94 -9.79 23.37
N TYR A 256 8.25 -9.45 24.62
CA TYR A 256 9.61 -9.18 25.10
C TYR A 256 10.59 -10.33 24.87
N THR A 257 10.14 -11.58 24.93
CA THR A 257 11.01 -12.77 24.76
C THR A 257 11.56 -12.93 23.34
N SER A 258 11.07 -12.17 22.35
CA SER A 258 11.59 -12.19 20.99
C SER A 258 12.76 -11.23 20.75
N LEU A 259 13.33 -10.67 21.83
CA LEU A 259 14.44 -9.74 21.78
C LEU A 259 15.64 -10.32 21.03
N THR A 260 16.25 -9.46 20.23
CA THR A 260 17.54 -9.72 19.57
C THR A 260 18.50 -8.66 20.07
N LYS A 261 19.72 -9.06 20.44
CA LYS A 261 20.74 -8.15 20.92
C LYS A 261 21.70 -7.85 19.76
N PRO A 262 21.62 -6.67 19.11
CA PRO A 262 22.57 -6.30 18.06
C PRO A 262 24.02 -6.42 18.52
N LYS A 263 24.91 -6.80 17.60
CA LYS A 263 26.33 -6.91 17.87
C LYS A 263 26.92 -5.54 18.21
N GLN A 264 27.59 -5.43 19.35
CA GLN A 264 27.99 -4.15 19.91
C GLN A 264 29.00 -3.44 19.00
N ASN A 265 28.75 -2.16 18.72
CA ASN A 265 29.58 -1.29 17.87
C ASN A 265 29.81 -1.79 16.43
N LEU A 266 29.06 -2.80 15.96
CA LEU A 266 29.06 -3.22 14.56
C LEU A 266 28.12 -2.35 13.74
N ASN A 267 28.64 -1.26 13.18
CA ASN A 267 27.83 -0.22 12.55
C ASN A 267 28.04 -0.13 11.03
N ALA A 268 26.96 0.05 10.26
CA ALA A 268 27.00 0.30 8.82
C ALA A 268 26.23 1.58 8.48
N ARG A 269 26.53 2.16 7.32
CA ARG A 269 25.83 3.32 6.75
C ARG A 269 24.87 2.87 5.67
N ASP A 270 23.64 3.35 5.72
CA ASP A 270 22.72 3.20 4.61
C ASP A 270 23.08 4.12 3.43
N ARG A 271 22.35 3.99 2.32
CA ARG A 271 22.53 4.82 1.12
C ARG A 271 22.30 6.32 1.34
N TYR A 272 21.64 6.72 2.43
CA TYR A 272 21.40 8.11 2.79
C TYR A 272 22.50 8.66 3.71
N GLY A 273 23.50 7.83 4.05
CA GLY A 273 24.60 8.20 4.93
C GLY A 273 24.26 8.12 6.43
N VAL A 274 23.09 7.59 6.79
CA VAL A 274 22.68 7.39 8.19
C VAL A 274 23.34 6.11 8.70
N THR A 275 24.03 6.21 9.84
CA THR A 275 24.74 5.07 10.44
C THR A 275 23.86 4.35 11.45
N THR A 276 23.83 3.02 11.41
CA THR A 276 23.29 2.20 12.51
C THR A 276 24.04 2.48 13.80
N ARG A 277 23.39 2.29 14.95
CA ARG A 277 23.97 2.55 16.27
C ARG A 277 23.65 1.38 17.18
N SER A 278 24.68 0.59 17.49
CA SER A 278 24.64 -0.53 18.44
C SER A 278 25.64 -0.35 19.60
N SER A 279 25.85 0.89 20.05
CA SER A 279 26.78 1.20 21.15
C SER A 279 26.34 0.67 22.52
N TYR A 280 25.06 0.26 22.61
CA TYR A 280 24.33 -0.06 23.85
C TYR A 280 23.98 1.16 24.70
N GLY A 281 24.14 2.37 24.15
CA GLY A 281 23.56 3.57 24.73
C GLY A 281 22.04 3.55 24.68
N SER A 282 21.38 3.95 25.76
CA SER A 282 19.92 3.96 25.89
C SER A 282 19.20 4.87 24.89
N ASP A 283 19.91 5.89 24.41
CA ASP A 283 19.45 6.95 23.52
C ASP A 283 20.21 6.96 22.18
N ASP A 284 21.01 5.92 21.93
CA ASP A 284 21.86 5.81 20.76
C ASP A 284 21.59 4.49 20.03
N VAL A 285 20.37 4.37 19.51
CA VAL A 285 19.87 3.15 18.87
C VAL A 285 19.41 3.46 17.46
N ALA A 286 20.00 2.77 16.48
CA ALA A 286 19.54 2.77 15.12
C ALA A 286 19.83 1.43 14.44
N VAL A 287 18.84 0.87 13.76
CA VAL A 287 18.91 -0.44 13.11
C VAL A 287 18.47 -0.34 11.65
N LEU A 288 18.83 -1.32 10.83
CA LEU A 288 18.42 -1.33 9.43
C LEU A 288 16.97 -1.79 9.30
N TYR A 289 16.30 -1.23 8.32
CA TYR A 289 15.03 -1.66 7.78
C TYR A 289 15.26 -2.09 6.33
N ASP A 290 14.87 -3.31 5.98
CA ASP A 290 14.91 -3.86 4.63
C ASP A 290 13.65 -3.43 3.88
N ASN A 291 13.79 -2.61 2.83
CA ASN A 291 12.66 -2.12 2.05
C ASN A 291 12.05 -3.18 1.12
N GLN A 292 12.70 -4.32 0.89
CA GLN A 292 12.14 -5.41 0.08
C GLN A 292 11.40 -6.43 0.94
N LYS A 293 11.89 -6.67 2.16
CA LYS A 293 11.29 -7.64 3.09
C LYS A 293 10.39 -7.01 4.14
N HIS A 294 10.40 -5.69 4.24
CA HIS A 294 9.68 -4.90 5.24
C HIS A 294 9.93 -5.38 6.66
N CYS A 295 11.20 -5.63 7.00
CA CYS A 295 11.60 -6.14 8.30
C CYS A 295 12.81 -5.38 8.85
N LEU A 296 13.04 -5.47 10.16
CA LEU A 296 14.26 -4.96 10.76
C LEU A 296 15.40 -5.96 10.62
N VAL A 297 16.59 -5.47 10.33
CA VAL A 297 17.78 -6.30 10.12
C VAL A 297 18.89 -5.86 11.06
N MET A 298 19.47 -6.83 11.78
CA MET A 298 20.58 -6.64 12.70
C MET A 298 21.44 -7.88 12.78
N VAL A 299 22.73 -7.74 13.07
CA VAL A 299 23.62 -8.86 13.38
C VAL A 299 23.49 -9.16 14.86
N ASP A 300 23.22 -10.40 15.24
CA ASP A 300 23.08 -10.80 16.64
C ASP A 300 24.45 -10.95 17.34
N GLU A 301 24.57 -10.48 18.58
CA GLU A 301 25.80 -10.51 19.38
C GLU A 301 26.26 -11.95 19.66
N GLY A 302 25.34 -12.85 20.02
CA GLY A 302 25.69 -14.21 20.45
C GLY A 302 26.07 -15.13 19.31
N THR A 303 25.44 -14.96 18.15
CA THR A 303 25.62 -15.84 16.99
C THR A 303 26.45 -15.23 15.86
N SER A 304 26.60 -13.89 15.83
CA SER A 304 27.15 -13.15 14.69
C SER A 304 26.42 -13.40 13.36
N LEU A 305 25.18 -13.90 13.42
CA LEU A 305 24.32 -14.11 12.26
C LEU A 305 23.40 -12.91 12.04
N VAL A 306 23.03 -12.66 10.79
CA VAL A 306 21.99 -11.69 10.45
C VAL A 306 20.63 -12.22 10.89
N ILE A 307 19.91 -11.39 11.65
CA ILE A 307 18.53 -11.62 12.09
C ILE A 307 17.61 -10.66 11.34
N GLU A 308 16.58 -11.23 10.73
CA GLU A 308 15.45 -10.49 10.18
C GLU A 308 14.30 -10.55 11.17
N LYS A 309 13.76 -9.39 11.54
CA LYS A 309 12.74 -9.23 12.58
C LYS A 309 11.50 -8.62 11.94
N TYR A 310 10.50 -9.48 11.73
CA TYR A 310 9.22 -9.18 11.10
C TYR A 310 8.20 -8.72 12.14
N ARG A 311 6.95 -8.48 11.73
CA ARG A 311 5.86 -8.15 12.67
C ARG A 311 5.56 -9.32 13.63
N ASP A 312 5.53 -10.55 13.13
CA ASP A 312 5.03 -11.75 13.81
C ASP A 312 6.11 -12.77 14.19
N GLY A 313 7.39 -12.49 13.93
CA GLY A 313 8.48 -13.36 14.35
C GLY A 313 9.85 -12.96 13.83
N ASN A 314 10.85 -13.77 14.18
CA ASN A 314 12.22 -13.61 13.73
C ASN A 314 12.60 -14.72 12.72
N VAL A 315 13.50 -14.38 11.81
CA VAL A 315 14.25 -15.33 10.97
C VAL A 315 15.73 -15.17 11.31
N ILE A 316 16.32 -16.26 11.79
CA ILE A 316 17.78 -16.38 11.95
C ILE A 316 18.30 -16.87 10.60
N THR A 317 19.08 -16.04 9.91
CA THR A 317 19.64 -16.41 8.61
C THR A 317 20.93 -17.23 8.78
N SER A 318 21.43 -17.82 7.69
CA SER A 318 22.76 -18.44 7.65
C SER A 318 23.89 -17.46 7.33
N ILE A 319 23.61 -16.15 7.24
CA ILE A 319 24.57 -15.13 6.84
C ILE A 319 25.34 -14.69 8.09
N ALA A 320 26.63 -15.03 8.15
CA ALA A 320 27.53 -14.63 9.23
C ALA A 320 28.27 -13.33 8.87
N ILE A 321 28.35 -12.41 9.82
CA ILE A 321 29.04 -11.13 9.68
C ILE A 321 30.05 -10.98 10.82
N ALA A 322 31.34 -11.03 10.47
CA ALA A 322 32.42 -10.99 11.45
C ALA A 322 32.82 -9.57 11.85
N ASN A 323 32.81 -8.64 10.89
CA ASN A 323 33.39 -7.30 11.05
C ASN A 323 32.62 -6.22 10.28
N GLN A 324 33.01 -4.96 10.50
CA GLN A 324 32.33 -3.80 9.95
C GLN A 324 32.40 -3.72 8.41
N ALA A 325 33.47 -4.19 7.78
CA ALA A 325 33.59 -4.17 6.33
C ALA A 325 32.62 -5.14 5.67
N GLU A 326 32.47 -6.35 6.23
CA GLU A 326 31.46 -7.32 5.80
C GLU A 326 30.04 -6.79 6.02
N TRP A 327 29.81 -6.12 7.16
CA TRP A 327 28.50 -5.52 7.44
C TRP A 327 28.16 -4.42 6.44
N GLN A 328 29.11 -3.52 6.14
CA GLN A 328 28.91 -2.48 5.14
C GLN A 328 28.67 -3.08 3.76
N ALA A 329 29.41 -4.11 3.35
CA ALA A 329 29.22 -4.78 2.07
C ALA A 329 27.84 -5.43 1.95
N TYR A 330 27.31 -6.01 3.04
CA TYR A 330 25.94 -6.52 3.08
C TYR A 330 24.92 -5.39 2.87
N VAL A 331 25.12 -4.24 3.53
CA VAL A 331 24.23 -3.07 3.39
C VAL A 331 24.29 -2.48 1.98
N ASP A 332 25.48 -2.33 1.40
CA ASP A 332 25.68 -1.77 0.07
C ASP A 332 25.05 -2.64 -1.04
N ALA A 333 24.90 -3.94 -0.78
CA ALA A 333 24.30 -4.89 -1.71
C ALA A 333 22.75 -4.91 -1.68
N GLY A 334 22.12 -4.29 -0.67
CA GLY A 334 20.68 -4.33 -0.46
C GLY A 334 20.00 -2.97 -0.45
N ASP A 335 18.68 -2.99 -0.31
CA ASP A 335 17.85 -1.80 -0.22
C ASP A 335 17.48 -1.53 1.25
N PHE A 336 18.41 -0.94 1.99
CA PHE A 336 18.23 -0.66 3.41
C PHE A 336 18.03 0.82 3.72
N THR A 337 17.24 1.07 4.76
CA THR A 337 17.08 2.37 5.40
C THR A 337 17.39 2.23 6.88
N THR A 338 18.21 3.11 7.44
CA THR A 338 18.50 3.12 8.87
C THR A 338 17.38 3.84 9.63
N VAL A 339 16.75 3.13 10.56
CA VAL A 339 15.72 3.65 11.45
C VAL A 339 16.36 4.10 12.77
N CYS A 340 16.34 5.40 13.03
CA CYS A 340 16.83 6.01 14.26
C CYS A 340 15.70 6.05 15.30
N PHE A 341 15.86 5.35 16.40
CA PHE A 341 14.83 5.28 17.43
C PHE A 341 14.82 6.59 18.22
N ILE A 342 13.66 6.97 18.75
CA ILE A 342 13.55 8.12 19.66
C ILE A 342 13.59 7.64 21.11
N TYR A 343 14.38 8.32 21.94
CA TYR A 343 14.45 8.02 23.37
C TYR A 343 13.11 8.30 24.05
N HIS A 344 12.72 7.49 25.03
CA HIS A 344 11.40 7.60 25.66
C HIS A 344 11.21 8.87 26.50
N SER A 345 12.29 9.53 26.93
CA SER A 345 12.25 10.75 27.74
C SER A 345 12.98 11.90 27.05
N VAL A 346 12.33 12.47 26.03
CA VAL A 346 12.81 13.67 25.33
C VAL A 346 11.78 14.77 25.54
N ALA A 347 12.17 15.88 26.15
CA ALA A 347 11.23 16.98 26.42
C ALA A 347 11.03 17.89 25.20
N GLN A 348 12.13 18.43 24.67
CA GLN A 348 12.15 19.25 23.45
C GLN A 348 13.37 18.85 22.62
N PRO A 349 13.27 18.92 21.28
CA PRO A 349 14.42 18.70 20.43
C PRO A 349 15.43 19.86 20.52
N TYR A 350 16.59 19.66 19.90
CA TYR A 350 17.66 20.64 19.81
C TYR A 350 17.67 21.35 18.45
N GLY A 351 18.09 22.62 18.45
CA GLY A 351 18.26 23.43 17.25
C GLY A 351 19.22 24.58 17.48
N MET A 352 19.57 25.28 16.41
CA MET A 352 20.49 26.41 16.46
C MET A 352 19.76 27.65 16.95
N ARG A 353 20.22 28.24 18.04
CA ARG A 353 19.69 29.52 18.53
C ARG A 353 20.22 30.65 17.65
N ARG A 354 19.33 31.46 17.08
CA ARG A 354 19.69 32.49 16.07
C ARG A 354 20.72 33.51 16.57
N TYR A 355 20.64 33.91 17.83
CA TYR A 355 21.53 34.93 18.39
C TYR A 355 22.93 34.41 18.76
N THR A 356 23.01 33.21 19.37
CA THR A 356 24.29 32.67 19.85
C THR A 356 24.96 31.75 18.82
N ALA A 357 24.26 31.36 17.76
CA ALA A 357 24.68 30.36 16.79
C ALA A 357 25.12 29.03 17.42
N GLY A 358 24.68 28.76 18.66
CA GLY A 358 24.93 27.52 19.37
C GLY A 358 23.73 26.57 19.28
N GLU A 359 23.99 25.27 19.40
CA GLU A 359 22.92 24.28 19.49
C GLU A 359 22.35 24.25 20.92
N HIS A 360 21.04 24.42 21.04
CA HIS A 360 20.33 24.48 22.31
C HIS A 360 18.98 23.76 22.23
N ARG A 361 18.45 23.33 23.38
CA ARG A 361 17.06 22.86 23.48
C ARG A 361 16.10 23.98 23.10
N LEU A 362 15.03 23.60 22.39
CA LEU A 362 13.92 24.48 21.97
C LEU A 362 12.97 24.78 23.15
N ASN A 363 13.51 25.27 24.26
CA ASN A 363 12.78 25.39 25.54
C ASN A 363 12.62 26.83 26.03
N HIS A 364 12.99 27.83 25.23
CA HIS A 364 12.92 29.23 25.64
C HIS A 364 11.94 30.03 24.79
N TYR A 365 10.87 30.51 25.42
CA TYR A 365 9.76 31.22 24.78
C TYR A 365 10.16 32.54 24.10
N ALA A 366 11.30 33.14 24.47
CA ALA A 366 11.78 34.40 23.91
C ALA A 366 13.02 34.23 23.02
N ALA A 367 13.31 33.01 22.56
CA ALA A 367 14.40 32.74 21.64
C ALA A 367 13.90 32.24 20.28
N SER A 368 14.52 32.74 19.23
CA SER A 368 14.36 32.19 17.89
C SER A 368 15.36 31.06 17.64
N TYR A 369 14.88 30.00 17.01
CA TYR A 369 15.64 28.82 16.65
C TYR A 369 15.51 28.52 15.16
N TYR A 370 16.49 27.82 14.61
CA TYR A 370 16.40 27.22 13.29
C TYR A 370 17.22 25.94 13.27
N GLY A 371 16.95 25.07 12.30
CA GLY A 371 17.72 23.85 12.16
C GLY A 371 17.05 22.86 11.23
N TYR A 372 17.53 21.64 11.34
CA TYR A 372 16.96 20.51 10.62
C TYR A 372 17.02 19.24 11.48
N PHE A 373 16.11 18.31 11.20
CA PHE A 373 16.22 16.91 11.60
C PHE A 373 16.27 16.07 10.33
N GLY A 374 17.35 15.31 10.14
CA GLY A 374 17.62 14.64 8.86
C GLY A 374 19.12 14.54 8.58
N VAL A 375 19.47 14.52 7.30
CA VAL A 375 20.85 14.49 6.80
C VAL A 375 21.12 15.72 5.94
N LEU A 376 22.07 16.56 6.39
CA LEU A 376 22.49 17.75 5.66
C LEU A 376 24.01 17.91 5.70
N ASN A 377 24.63 18.08 4.53
CA ASN A 377 26.08 18.25 4.39
C ASN A 377 26.88 17.16 5.14
N GLY A 378 26.42 15.90 5.05
CA GLY A 378 27.04 14.75 5.72
C GLY A 378 26.82 14.67 7.23
N ASN A 379 26.10 15.61 7.83
CA ASN A 379 25.74 15.58 9.25
C ASN A 379 24.36 14.98 9.44
N VAL A 380 24.24 14.05 10.39
CA VAL A 380 22.99 13.34 10.71
C VAL A 380 22.45 13.87 12.04
N LYS A 381 21.24 14.43 12.02
CA LYS A 381 20.51 14.93 13.21
C LYS A 381 19.16 14.26 13.30
N MET A 382 19.15 12.98 13.68
CA MET A 382 17.92 12.18 13.77
C MET A 382 17.89 11.33 15.04
N GLY A 383 16.72 11.33 15.68
CA GLY A 383 16.39 10.47 16.82
C GLY A 383 17.23 10.70 18.07
N GLY A 384 17.31 9.63 18.87
CA GLY A 384 18.00 9.59 20.15
C GLY A 384 17.36 10.50 21.21
N SER A 385 18.20 11.10 22.07
CA SER A 385 17.76 11.99 23.16
C SER A 385 17.67 13.47 22.77
N LYS A 386 18.00 13.82 21.52
CA LYS A 386 18.17 15.22 21.08
C LYS A 386 17.31 15.64 19.91
N TYR A 387 17.04 14.75 18.96
CA TYR A 387 16.43 15.13 17.69
C TYR A 387 15.16 14.33 17.44
N SER A 388 14.24 14.93 16.71
CA SER A 388 13.14 14.17 16.11
C SER A 388 13.68 13.27 14.99
N ALA A 389 12.88 12.30 14.55
CA ALA A 389 13.18 11.48 13.40
C ALA A 389 11.94 11.37 12.51
N HIS A 390 12.13 11.61 11.23
CA HIS A 390 11.04 11.72 10.27
C HIS A 390 11.33 10.82 9.07
N TYR A 391 10.32 10.05 8.69
CA TYR A 391 10.36 9.10 7.58
C TYR A 391 9.08 9.22 6.76
N ARG A 392 9.16 8.89 5.47
CA ARG A 392 8.00 8.65 4.63
C ARG A 392 7.97 7.18 4.22
N PHE A 393 6.79 6.59 4.13
CA PHE A 393 6.57 5.29 3.51
C PHE A 393 5.89 5.53 2.16
N THR A 394 6.60 5.28 1.07
CA THR A 394 6.18 5.69 -0.28
C THR A 394 5.17 4.72 -0.89
N SER A 395 4.56 5.13 -2.01
CA SER A 395 3.66 4.28 -2.81
C SER A 395 4.34 3.03 -3.35
N GLU A 396 5.66 3.05 -3.49
CA GLU A 396 6.48 1.89 -3.87
C GLU A 396 6.87 1.03 -2.66
N LEU A 397 6.22 1.24 -1.51
CA LEU A 397 6.44 0.53 -0.24
C LEU A 397 7.86 0.69 0.33
N ARG A 398 8.49 1.85 0.09
CA ARG A 398 9.85 2.13 0.59
C ARG A 398 9.79 3.07 1.77
N LEU A 399 10.47 2.72 2.85
CA LEU A 399 10.70 3.60 3.98
C LEU A 399 11.93 4.46 3.67
N GLU A 400 11.75 5.77 3.64
CA GLU A 400 12.82 6.71 3.35
C GLU A 400 12.89 7.78 4.45
N PRO A 401 14.09 8.14 4.93
CA PRO A 401 14.22 9.26 5.84
C PRO A 401 13.92 10.56 5.07
N ILE A 402 13.45 11.58 5.77
CA ILE A 402 13.22 12.91 5.18
C ILE A 402 13.94 13.98 5.98
N ASN A 403 14.26 15.09 5.30
CA ASN A 403 14.80 16.28 5.92
C ASN A 403 13.65 17.17 6.41
N PHE A 404 13.56 17.35 7.71
CA PHE A 404 12.66 18.29 8.37
C PHE A 404 13.43 19.57 8.66
N PHE A 405 13.20 20.63 7.91
CA PHE A 405 13.76 21.95 8.18
C PHE A 405 12.78 22.78 8.97
N PHE A 406 13.30 23.56 9.91
CA PHE A 406 12.46 24.46 10.68
C PHE A 406 13.14 25.79 10.96
N THR A 407 12.29 26.81 11.07
CA THR A 407 12.60 28.07 11.72
C THR A 407 11.48 28.36 12.70
N SER A 408 11.83 28.77 13.91
CA SER A 408 10.87 29.26 14.89
C SER A 408 11.33 30.62 15.37
N ASN A 409 10.44 31.59 15.24
CA ASN A 409 10.61 32.94 15.72
C ASN A 409 9.67 33.15 16.90
N SER A 410 10.19 33.77 17.95
CA SER A 410 9.36 34.18 19.08
C SER A 410 9.74 35.59 19.48
N GLU A 411 8.74 36.44 19.64
CA GLU A 411 8.91 37.77 20.21
C GLU A 411 8.99 37.69 21.74
N PRO A 412 9.70 38.62 22.39
CA PRO A 412 9.73 38.67 23.84
C PRO A 412 8.32 38.86 24.42
N TYR A 413 8.06 38.18 25.54
CA TYR A 413 6.81 38.15 26.31
C TYR A 413 6.19 39.54 26.60
N ARG A 414 7.00 40.62 26.57
CA ARG A 414 6.59 41.99 26.87
C ARG A 414 7.46 43.00 26.13
N ALA A 415 6.99 43.52 25.00
CA ALA A 415 7.62 44.67 24.35
C ALA A 415 6.92 45.97 24.80
N PRO A 416 7.66 46.99 25.28
CA PRO A 416 7.07 48.30 25.53
C PRO A 416 6.71 48.99 24.21
N SER A 417 5.48 49.49 24.10
CA SER A 417 4.99 50.30 22.98
C SER A 417 4.41 51.62 23.50
N SER A 418 4.15 52.56 22.58
CA SER A 418 3.59 53.89 22.91
C SER A 418 2.22 53.86 23.60
N ASN A 419 1.51 52.71 23.57
CA ASN A 419 0.18 52.54 24.16
C ASN A 419 0.16 51.51 25.32
N GLY A 420 1.31 51.03 25.79
CA GLY A 420 1.42 49.99 26.84
C GLY A 420 2.29 48.79 26.44
N THR A 421 2.17 47.67 27.14
CA THR A 421 2.87 46.41 26.81
C THR A 421 2.15 45.66 25.69
N THR A 422 2.86 45.31 24.61
CA THR A 422 2.33 44.41 23.57
C THR A 422 2.72 42.96 23.88
N ASN A 423 1.83 42.03 23.52
CA ASN A 423 2.06 40.60 23.63
C ASN A 423 3.13 40.14 22.66
N GLY A 424 3.87 39.10 23.04
CA GLY A 424 4.75 38.42 22.09
C GLY A 424 3.94 37.58 21.11
N GLU A 425 4.31 37.65 19.83
CA GLU A 425 3.87 36.72 18.79
C GLU A 425 4.95 35.66 18.51
N GLY A 426 4.56 34.57 17.87
CA GLY A 426 5.55 33.63 17.34
C GLY A 426 5.12 33.01 16.04
N GLU A 427 6.11 32.62 15.25
CA GLU A 427 5.95 31.98 13.95
C GLU A 427 6.85 30.75 13.85
N VAL A 428 6.30 29.61 13.44
CA VAL A 428 7.07 28.44 13.04
C VAL A 428 6.85 28.19 11.57
N THR A 429 7.94 28.10 10.81
CA THR A 429 7.93 27.61 9.44
C THR A 429 8.66 26.28 9.38
N VAL A 430 8.06 25.29 8.73
CA VAL A 430 8.62 23.97 8.48
C VAL A 430 8.60 23.66 6.99
N ALA A 431 9.66 23.01 6.52
CA ALA A 431 9.72 22.40 5.20
C ALA A 431 10.16 20.94 5.32
N LEU A 432 9.49 20.06 4.60
CA LEU A 432 9.87 18.66 4.43
C LEU A 432 10.49 18.49 3.06
N GLU A 433 11.71 17.96 3.03
CA GLU A 433 12.40 17.64 1.80
C GLU A 433 12.77 16.16 1.77
N SER A 434 12.72 15.55 0.59
CA SER A 434 13.34 14.24 0.38
C SER A 434 14.85 14.33 0.57
N MET A 435 15.51 13.19 0.69
CA MET A 435 16.98 13.15 0.72
C MET A 435 17.63 13.60 -0.60
N SER A 436 16.88 13.71 -1.70
CA SER A 436 17.34 14.29 -2.96
C SER A 436 17.08 15.79 -3.09
N GLY A 437 16.48 16.44 -2.07
CA GLY A 437 16.17 17.87 -2.06
C GLY A 437 14.84 18.24 -2.73
N GLU A 438 13.97 17.27 -3.01
CA GLU A 438 12.62 17.54 -3.48
C GLU A 438 11.77 18.07 -2.33
N LEU A 439 11.15 19.25 -2.49
CA LEU A 439 10.21 19.78 -1.51
C LEU A 439 8.92 18.96 -1.50
N LEU A 440 8.66 18.28 -0.39
CA LEU A 440 7.48 17.44 -0.16
C LEU A 440 6.32 18.22 0.45
N GLY A 441 6.63 19.27 1.21
CA GLY A 441 5.63 20.14 1.81
C GLY A 441 6.25 21.27 2.61
N MET A 442 5.55 22.39 2.71
CA MET A 442 5.97 23.53 3.52
C MET A 442 4.75 24.13 4.24
N TYR A 443 4.96 24.57 5.48
CA TYR A 443 3.91 25.12 6.33
C TYR A 443 4.46 26.23 7.21
N SER A 444 3.64 27.26 7.44
CA SER A 444 3.89 28.27 8.47
C SER A 444 2.69 28.38 9.39
N TYR A 445 2.95 28.41 10.69
CA TYR A 445 1.99 28.69 11.75
C TYR A 445 2.41 29.96 12.48
N ARG A 446 1.47 30.88 12.66
CA ARG A 446 1.65 32.04 13.53
C ARG A 446 0.66 31.95 14.69
N SER A 447 1.18 32.19 15.89
CA SER A 447 0.39 32.32 17.11
C SER A 447 0.49 33.72 17.67
N ARG A 448 -0.58 34.14 18.33
CA ARG A 448 -0.66 35.40 19.09
C ARG A 448 -1.40 35.11 20.40
N ALA A 449 -1.02 35.81 21.46
CA ALA A 449 -1.74 35.70 22.72
C ALA A 449 -3.16 36.26 22.58
N GLU A 450 -4.13 35.57 23.19
CA GLU A 450 -5.55 35.94 23.15
C GLU A 450 -5.85 37.22 23.94
N THR A 451 -5.12 37.47 25.03
CA THR A 451 -5.31 38.62 25.92
C THR A 451 -4.00 39.39 26.12
N GLN A 452 -4.06 40.72 26.24
CA GLN A 452 -2.90 41.56 26.55
C GLN A 452 -2.25 41.18 27.89
N GLY A 453 -0.92 41.05 27.92
CA GLY A 453 -0.10 40.63 29.07
C GLY A 453 0.33 39.15 29.11
N TYR A 454 -0.07 38.33 28.13
CA TYR A 454 0.20 36.88 28.08
C TYR A 454 1.10 36.47 26.90
N ASP A 455 1.80 35.33 27.02
CA ASP A 455 2.65 34.79 25.95
C ASP A 455 1.82 34.03 24.89
N ALA A 456 2.28 34.03 23.63
CA ALA A 456 1.72 33.21 22.56
C ALA A 456 2.17 31.73 22.61
N GLY A 457 2.95 31.36 23.62
CA GLY A 457 3.44 30.02 23.84
C GLY A 457 4.90 29.76 23.57
N TYR A 458 5.34 28.53 23.85
CA TYR A 458 6.64 28.01 23.40
C TYR A 458 6.59 27.64 21.91
N VAL A 459 6.40 28.66 21.06
CA VAL A 459 6.38 28.49 19.60
C VAL A 459 7.70 27.88 19.10
N ALA A 460 8.81 28.18 19.79
CA ALA A 460 10.10 27.50 19.63
C ALA A 460 10.03 25.97 19.69
N GLY A 461 9.17 25.42 20.55
CA GLY A 461 9.03 23.99 20.81
C GLY A 461 7.96 23.32 19.97
N ALA A 462 7.01 24.06 19.37
CA ALA A 462 5.93 23.47 18.59
C ALA A 462 6.50 22.70 17.38
N ILE A 463 6.43 21.38 17.42
CA ILE A 463 6.81 20.58 16.25
C ILE A 463 5.60 20.53 15.33
N ASN A 464 5.75 21.22 14.20
CA ASN A 464 4.82 21.18 13.08
C ASN A 464 5.18 20.00 12.17
N CYS A 465 4.52 18.86 12.28
CA CYS A 465 4.71 17.75 11.33
C CYS A 465 3.65 17.83 10.23
N ILE A 466 4.02 17.97 8.97
CA ILE A 466 3.08 17.88 7.85
C ILE A 466 3.13 16.45 7.32
N ASN A 467 2.00 15.79 7.12
CA ASN A 467 2.02 14.64 6.24
C ASN A 467 2.06 15.14 4.79
N PRO A 468 3.12 14.87 4.00
CA PRO A 468 3.19 15.33 2.61
C PRO A 468 2.09 14.74 1.71
N TYR A 469 1.46 13.63 2.11
CA TYR A 469 0.41 12.96 1.35
C TYR A 469 -0.99 13.53 1.64
N SER A 470 -1.34 13.76 2.92
CA SER A 470 -2.65 14.35 3.28
C SER A 470 -2.63 15.88 3.39
N HIS A 471 -1.44 16.48 3.45
CA HIS A 471 -1.20 17.92 3.71
C HIS A 471 -1.79 18.41 5.05
N ILE A 472 -1.96 17.51 6.00
CA ILE A 472 -2.39 17.85 7.35
C ILE A 472 -1.16 18.13 8.19
N GLY A 473 -1.11 19.33 8.77
CA GLY A 473 -0.11 19.70 9.75
C GLY A 473 -0.56 19.29 11.15
N LEU A 474 0.36 18.75 11.92
CA LEU A 474 0.22 18.40 13.32
C LEU A 474 0.96 19.43 14.15
N LEU A 475 0.28 20.00 15.14
CA LEU A 475 0.86 20.89 16.13
C LEU A 475 0.99 20.12 17.44
N ASN A 476 2.20 19.63 17.70
CA ASN A 476 2.51 19.01 18.98
C ASN A 476 2.78 20.12 20.03
N GLU A 477 1.92 20.17 21.05
CA GLU A 477 1.86 21.17 22.13
C GLU A 477 1.42 22.60 21.75
N TYR A 478 0.13 22.86 21.94
CA TYR A 478 -0.44 24.19 22.09
C TYR A 478 -0.24 24.71 23.53
N TYR A 479 0.97 25.16 23.87
CA TYR A 479 1.16 25.96 25.10
C TYR A 479 0.65 27.39 24.88
N MET A 480 -0.66 27.60 24.84
CA MET A 480 -1.22 28.94 25.06
C MET A 480 -1.66 29.02 26.52
N HIS A 481 -0.93 29.82 27.31
CA HIS A 481 -1.25 30.07 28.72
C HIS A 481 -1.37 28.78 29.57
N ASN A 482 -0.27 28.03 29.77
CA ASN A 482 -0.25 26.80 30.59
C ASN A 482 -1.11 25.63 30.09
N SER A 483 -1.75 25.74 28.93
CA SER A 483 -2.51 24.64 28.34
C SER A 483 -1.60 23.68 27.58
N HIS A 484 -1.89 22.38 27.56
CA HIS A 484 -1.14 21.39 26.81
C HIS A 484 -2.11 20.56 25.97
N GLY A 485 -1.78 20.35 24.69
CA GLY A 485 -2.61 19.57 23.76
C GLY A 485 -2.02 19.43 22.35
N LEU A 486 -2.53 18.45 21.61
CA LEU A 486 -2.31 18.17 20.20
C LEU A 486 -3.40 18.87 19.38
N GLY A 487 -2.96 19.72 18.46
CA GLY A 487 -3.82 20.34 17.46
C GLY A 487 -3.45 19.87 16.06
N ARG A 488 -4.36 20.13 15.12
CA ARG A 488 -4.06 20.05 13.68
C ARG A 488 -4.31 21.37 12.98
N THR A 489 -3.67 21.49 11.84
CA THR A 489 -3.91 22.53 10.88
C THR A 489 -4.86 21.93 9.83
N CYS A 490 -6.02 22.54 9.60
CA CYS A 490 -7.02 22.04 8.64
C CYS A 490 -6.68 22.36 7.17
N ARG A 491 -6.80 21.37 6.28
CA ARG A 491 -6.85 21.58 4.82
C ARG A 491 -7.87 22.69 4.48
N ALA A 492 -7.44 23.73 3.77
CA ALA A 492 -8.38 24.63 3.11
C ALA A 492 -9.08 23.84 1.98
N PHE A 493 -10.41 23.78 2.03
CA PHE A 493 -11.25 23.06 1.06
C PHE A 493 -11.23 23.71 -0.32
#